data_AF-A0A9E2MDT5-F1
#
_entry.id   AF-A0A9E2MDT5-F1
#
_cell.length_a   1.000
_cell.length_b   1.000
_cell.length_c   1.000
_cell.angle_alpha   90.00
_cell.angle_beta   90.00
_cell.angle_gamma   90.00
#
_symmetry.space_group_name_H-M   'P 1'
#
loop_
_entity.id
_entity.type
_entity.pdbx_description
1 polymer ?
#
loop_
_entity_poly.entity_id
_entity_poly.type
_entity_poly.pdbx_seq_one_letter_code
_entity_poly.pdbx_strand_id
1 'polypeptide(L)'
;MIRKVGLAPGTAIYTGDIAIKDPKMMTVLYDAKHAEINEYHSYSEVEEAYAEIGTETKSWIHIEPISDQEAIARLCELFGMHSLV
;
A
#
# COMPACT_ATOMS: atom_id res chain seq x y z
N MET A 1 13.03 15.35 11.51
CA MET A 1 12.76 14.19 12.39
C MET A 1 11.50 14.46 13.18
N ILE A 2 10.38 13.80 12.83
CA ILE A 2 9.10 13.97 13.53
C ILE A 2 9.20 13.29 14.91
N ARG A 3 8.84 13.99 15.99
CA ARG A 3 8.82 13.42 17.35
C ARG A 3 7.54 12.61 17.54
N LYS A 4 7.67 11.33 17.91
CA LYS A 4 6.53 10.42 18.20
C LYS A 4 5.80 10.72 19.52
N VAL A 5 6.22 11.73 20.28
CA VAL A 5 5.78 11.98 21.66
C VAL A 5 4.45 12.72 21.66
N GLY A 6 3.48 12.23 22.44
CA GLY A 6 2.18 12.87 22.63
C GLY A 6 1.13 12.54 21.55
N LEU A 7 1.47 11.68 20.60
CA LEU A 7 0.53 11.20 19.58
C LEU A 7 -0.29 10.03 20.11
N ALA A 8 -1.53 9.92 19.62
CA ALA A 8 -2.41 8.82 19.97
C ALA A 8 -1.83 7.48 19.50
N PRO A 9 -2.04 6.38 20.23
CA PRO A 9 -1.74 5.05 19.73
C PRO A 9 -2.43 4.81 18.37
N GLY A 10 -1.72 4.19 17.44
CA GLY A 10 -2.21 3.96 16.07
C GLY A 10 -2.05 5.16 15.12
N THR A 11 -1.44 6.26 15.56
CA THR A 11 -1.03 7.31 14.62
C THR A 11 0.11 6.80 13.74
N ALA A 12 -0.15 6.67 12.44
CA ALA A 12 0.88 6.36 11.45
C ALA A 12 1.87 7.53 11.37
N ILE A 13 3.17 7.22 11.38
CA ILE A 13 4.24 8.22 11.25
C ILE A 13 5.37 7.59 10.45
N TYR A 14 5.67 8.17 9.29
CA TYR A 14 6.88 7.81 8.55
C TYR A 14 8.12 8.40 9.25
N THR A 15 9.12 7.57 9.50
CA THR A 15 10.34 7.96 10.24
C THR A 15 11.63 7.84 9.44
N GLY A 16 11.55 7.47 8.17
CA GLY A 16 12.71 7.44 7.28
C GLY A 16 13.03 8.82 6.68
N ASP A 17 14.08 8.84 5.87
CA ASP A 17 14.61 10.07 5.24
C ASP A 17 14.13 10.26 3.79
N ILE A 18 13.34 9.31 3.25
CA ILE A 18 12.83 9.41 1.89
C ILE A 18 11.67 10.40 1.86
N ALA A 19 11.82 11.45 1.06
CA ALA A 19 10.76 12.42 0.81
C ALA A 19 9.57 11.76 0.08
N ILE A 20 8.37 12.31 0.30
CA ILE A 20 7.18 11.95 -0.46
C ILE A 20 7.49 12.12 -1.95
N LYS A 21 7.28 11.06 -2.71
CA LYS A 21 7.36 11.01 -4.18
C LYS A 21 6.05 10.46 -4.70
N ASP A 22 5.85 10.58 -6.01
CA ASP A 22 4.72 9.96 -6.68
C ASP A 22 4.65 8.47 -6.31
N PRO A 23 3.50 7.99 -5.83
CA PRO A 23 3.32 6.61 -5.45
C PRO A 23 3.46 5.73 -6.69
N LYS A 24 4.38 4.77 -6.62
CA LYS A 24 4.46 3.65 -7.54
C LYS A 24 3.95 2.41 -6.81
N MET A 25 2.88 1.87 -7.34
CA MET A 25 2.34 0.59 -6.87
C MET A 25 2.40 -0.41 -8.01
N MET A 26 2.63 -1.67 -7.68
CA MET A 26 2.69 -2.74 -8.65
C MET A 26 1.96 -3.95 -8.10
N THR A 27 1.07 -4.54 -8.88
CA THR A 27 0.49 -5.86 -8.57
C THR A 27 1.09 -6.89 -9.50
N VAL A 28 1.40 -8.05 -8.95
CA VAL A 28 1.81 -9.24 -9.69
C VAL A 28 0.79 -10.32 -9.41
N LEU A 29 -0.03 -10.64 -10.40
CA LEU A 29 -1.01 -11.73 -10.33
C LEU A 29 -0.38 -12.95 -11.01
N TYR A 30 -0.28 -14.07 -10.30
CA TYR A 30 0.44 -15.22 -10.83
C TYR A 30 -0.14 -16.57 -10.41
N ASP A 31 0.11 -17.57 -11.25
CA ASP A 31 -0.14 -18.98 -11.02
C ASP A 31 1.07 -19.83 -11.47
N ALA A 32 0.88 -21.14 -11.65
CA ALA A 32 1.96 -22.05 -12.07
C ALA A 32 2.42 -21.87 -13.53
N LYS A 33 1.68 -21.12 -14.35
CA LYS A 33 1.83 -21.02 -15.81
C LYS A 33 1.90 -19.58 -16.30
N HIS A 34 1.29 -18.63 -15.59
CA HIS A 34 1.16 -17.23 -16.00
C HIS A 34 1.54 -16.29 -14.86
N ALA A 35 2.06 -15.13 -15.25
CA ALA A 35 2.26 -13.99 -14.37
C ALA A 35 1.92 -12.72 -15.15
N GLU A 36 1.11 -11.86 -14.53
CA GLU A 36 0.70 -10.55 -15.04
C GLU A 36 1.20 -9.49 -14.08
N ILE A 37 1.76 -8.41 -14.63
CA ILE A 37 2.30 -7.29 -13.87
C ILE A 37 1.55 -6.03 -14.27
N ASN A 38 0.92 -5.38 -13.31
CA ASN A 38 0.23 -4.12 -13.50
C ASN A 38 0.92 -3.05 -12.65
N GLU A 39 1.24 -1.91 -13.26
CA GLU A 39 1.79 -0.74 -12.57
C GLU A 39 0.71 0.33 -12.42
N TYR A 40 0.68 0.97 -11.26
CA TYR A 40 -0.27 2.01 -10.91
C TYR A 40 0.48 3.23 -10.40
N HIS A 41 -0.03 4.40 -10.79
CA HIS A 41 0.57 5.69 -10.47
C HIS A 41 -0.29 6.54 -9.54
N SER A 42 -1.43 6.00 -9.12
CA SER A 42 -2.32 6.63 -8.15
C SER A 42 -3.00 5.59 -7.25
N TYR A 43 -3.39 6.01 -6.04
CA TYR A 43 -4.09 5.14 -5.09
C TYR A 43 -5.50 4.76 -5.53
N SER A 44 -6.18 5.64 -6.28
CA SER A 44 -7.49 5.36 -6.88
C SER A 44 -7.43 4.17 -7.83
N GLU A 45 -6.37 4.06 -8.63
CA GLU A 45 -6.21 2.92 -9.54
C GLU A 45 -6.03 1.59 -8.78
N VAL A 46 -5.43 1.63 -7.60
CA VAL A 46 -5.27 0.42 -6.76
C VAL A 46 -6.56 0.03 -6.05
N GLU A 47 -7.37 1.01 -5.62
CA GLU A 47 -8.71 0.72 -5.10
C GLU A 47 -9.58 -0.02 -6.13
N GLU A 48 -9.51 0.40 -7.39
CA GLU A 48 -10.19 -0.25 -8.51
C GLU A 48 -9.62 -1.67 -8.74
N ALA A 49 -8.29 -1.80 -8.80
CA ALA A 49 -7.63 -3.09 -9.00
C ALA A 49 -7.87 -4.07 -7.85
N TYR A 50 -8.00 -3.60 -6.60
CA TYR A 50 -8.26 -4.45 -5.43
C TYR A 50 -9.56 -5.25 -5.58
N ALA A 51 -10.58 -4.69 -6.23
CA ALA A 51 -11.81 -5.42 -6.55
C ALA A 51 -11.57 -6.59 -7.52
N GLU A 52 -10.51 -6.52 -8.34
CA GLU A 52 -10.13 -7.54 -9.32
C GLU A 52 -9.13 -8.57 -8.77
N ILE A 53 -8.49 -8.30 -7.61
CA ILE A 53 -7.65 -9.26 -6.89
C ILE A 53 -8.56 -10.34 -6.29
N GLY A 54 -9.00 -11.26 -7.14
CA GLY A 54 -9.89 -12.38 -6.79
C GLY A 54 -9.23 -13.43 -5.89
N THR A 55 -10.05 -14.32 -5.33
CA THR A 55 -9.61 -15.35 -4.36
C THR A 55 -8.85 -16.53 -4.98
N GLU A 56 -8.84 -16.66 -6.31
CA GLU A 56 -8.26 -17.84 -6.99
C GLU A 56 -6.84 -17.62 -7.53
N THR A 57 -6.36 -16.37 -7.60
CA THR A 57 -5.01 -16.03 -8.08
C THR A 57 -4.11 -15.63 -6.92
N LYS A 58 -2.85 -16.06 -6.94
CA LYS A 58 -1.87 -15.55 -5.98
C LYS A 58 -1.49 -14.14 -6.41
N SER A 59 -1.52 -13.21 -5.46
CA SER A 59 -1.16 -11.83 -5.70
C SER A 59 0.05 -11.42 -4.86
N TRP A 60 0.92 -10.60 -5.45
CA TRP A 60 1.93 -9.83 -4.73
C TRP A 60 1.71 -8.37 -5.06
N ILE A 61 1.54 -7.55 -4.02
CA ILE A 61 1.42 -6.10 -4.12
C ILE A 61 2.72 -5.47 -3.60
N HIS A 62 3.35 -4.65 -4.44
CA HIS A 62 4.49 -3.81 -4.09
C HIS A 62 4.05 -2.35 -4.01
N ILE A 63 4.52 -1.65 -2.99
CA ILE A 63 4.08 -0.27 -2.68
C ILE A 63 5.32 0.55 -2.34
N GLU A 64 5.57 1.60 -3.11
CA GLU A 64 6.63 2.56 -2.83
C GLU A 64 6.26 3.99 -3.26
N PRO A 65 6.71 5.03 -2.56
CA PRO A 65 7.32 5.00 -1.23
C PRO A 65 6.24 4.88 -0.14
N ILE A 66 6.59 4.27 1.01
CA ILE A 66 5.71 4.22 2.19
C ILE A 66 5.67 5.53 3.00
N SER A 67 6.27 6.59 2.46
CA SER A 67 6.33 7.91 3.10
C SER A 67 5.00 8.68 3.03
N ASP A 68 4.14 8.30 2.08
CA ASP A 68 2.77 8.83 1.97
C ASP A 68 1.84 8.13 2.97
N GLN A 69 1.70 8.74 4.15
CA GLN A 69 0.98 8.15 5.27
C GLN A 69 -0.54 8.10 5.06
N GLU A 70 -1.10 9.09 4.35
CA GLU A 70 -2.54 9.15 4.09
C GLU A 70 -2.96 7.94 3.28
N ALA A 71 -2.17 7.64 2.26
CA ALA A 71 -2.52 6.61 1.34
C ALA A 71 -2.17 5.20 1.83
N ILE A 72 -1.10 5.04 2.62
CA ILE A 72 -0.88 3.81 3.38
C ILE A 72 -2.04 3.55 4.34
N ALA A 73 -2.58 4.57 5.02
CA ALA A 73 -3.74 4.39 5.89
C ALA A 73 -4.96 3.88 5.12
N ARG A 74 -5.28 4.48 3.97
CA ARG A 74 -6.37 4.03 3.09
C ARG A 74 -6.19 2.58 2.63
N LEU A 75 -4.97 2.20 2.24
CA LEU A 75 -4.67 0.82 1.86
C LEU A 75 -4.87 -0.15 3.03
N CYS A 76 -4.34 0.18 4.20
CA CYS A 76 -4.56 -0.62 5.41
C CYS A 76 -6.06 -0.80 5.71
N GLU A 77 -6.88 0.24 5.52
CA GLU A 77 -8.34 0.14 5.66
C GLU A 77 -8.96 -0.82 4.63
N LEU A 78 -8.54 -0.78 3.36
CA LEU A 78 -9.03 -1.70 2.31
C LEU A 78 -8.75 -3.18 2.64
N PHE A 79 -7.58 -3.46 3.20
CA PHE A 79 -7.18 -4.80 3.63
C PHE A 79 -7.67 -5.17 5.04
N GLY A 80 -8.38 -4.28 5.74
CA GLY A 80 -8.85 -4.51 7.11
C GLY A 80 -7.71 -4.66 8.13
N MET A 81 -6.57 -4.04 7.89
CA MET A 81 -5.41 -4.07 8.77
C MET A 81 -5.67 -3.22 10.02
N HIS A 82 -5.23 -3.75 11.18
CA HIS A 82 -5.32 -3.00 12.43
C HIS A 82 -4.32 -1.82 12.41
N SER A 83 -4.73 -0.64 12.89
CA SER A 83 -3.94 0.61 12.89
C SER A 83 -2.60 0.60 13.64
N LEU A 84 -2.23 -0.52 14.27
CA LEU A 84 -0.94 -0.68 14.96
C LEU A 84 0.06 -1.48 14.12
N VAL A 85 -0.37 -1.96 12.95
CA VAL A 85 0.44 -2.60 11.90
C VAL A 85 0.76 -1.54 10.86
#